data_AF-A0A6A5ZSD6-F1
#
_entry.id   AF-A0A6A5ZSD6-F1
#
_cell.length_a   1.000
_cell.length_b   1.000
_cell.length_c   1.000
_cell.angle_alpha   90.00
_cell.angle_beta   90.00
_cell.angle_gamma   90.00
#
_symmetry.space_group_name_H-M   'P 1'
#
loop_
_entity.id
_entity.type
_entity.pdbx_description
1 polymer ?
#
loop_
_entity_poly.entity_id
_entity_poly.type
_entity_poly.pdbx_seq_one_letter_code
_entity_poly.pdbx_strand_id
1 'polypeptide(L)'
;MFSKTLLVTGLFSLASAHQNFHQFWVNGETPGYQVSIRMLLSNSPVTDVTSNDIACNVNGDVVPSGVDTVAASEGDTIKVQWDQSTHPGPITHMLFGPVDDAAQATGIGSWFKIDELDYVNGTWANEIMSAQNMTREFKLLTGLASGEYLLRSEMLALHGAQTVGGAQFYIGCAQLKITGTGSSSSCGPTIKLPGAYSAEDADIYIPNIYNGYDPSNYTAPGGPIATCDGSGATTPVASSSAVAAPASSAAASSSAVIPVSSVTASSSAIASPSDVLVVSSAVVPEAANMTAAPIATPISSLPPVAEPTYPAGNSTFPILPSTFATSVVRTSAAAAPTGTDGTVAKKYYQW
;
A
#
# COMPACT_ATOMS: atom_id res chain seq x y z
N MET A 1 -12.34 -22.78 53.77
CA MET A 1 -11.69 -21.64 53.09
C MET A 1 -11.71 -21.93 51.59
N PHE A 2 -12.65 -21.35 50.85
CA PHE A 2 -12.78 -21.59 49.41
C PHE A 2 -11.88 -20.60 48.66
N SER A 3 -10.79 -21.11 48.08
CA SER A 3 -9.91 -20.33 47.22
C SER A 3 -10.62 -20.07 45.90
N LYS A 4 -10.93 -18.80 45.61
CA LYS A 4 -11.48 -18.37 44.32
C LYS A 4 -10.33 -18.23 43.34
N THR A 5 -10.11 -19.25 42.52
CA THR A 5 -9.20 -19.16 41.37
C THR A 5 -9.86 -18.30 40.29
N LEU A 6 -9.38 -17.06 40.13
CA LEU A 6 -9.80 -16.17 39.06
C LEU A 6 -9.09 -16.62 37.77
N LEU A 7 -9.82 -17.29 36.88
CA LEU A 7 -9.32 -17.69 35.57
C LEU A 7 -9.37 -16.45 34.67
N VAL A 8 -8.23 -15.77 34.49
CA VAL A 8 -8.10 -14.67 33.52
C VAL A 8 -7.90 -15.31 32.15
N THR A 9 -8.97 -15.37 31.37
CA THR A 9 -8.90 -15.78 29.96
C THR A 9 -8.27 -14.64 29.17
N GLY A 10 -6.97 -14.72 28.90
CA GLY A 10 -6.31 -13.78 28.00
C GLY A 10 -6.83 -13.99 26.58
N LEU A 11 -7.52 -13.00 26.02
CA LEU A 11 -7.69 -12.91 24.57
C LEU A 11 -6.31 -12.61 23.98
N PHE A 12 -5.66 -13.64 23.44
CA PHE A 12 -4.52 -13.45 22.56
C PHE A 12 -5.05 -12.85 21.26
N SER A 13 -4.80 -11.56 21.03
CA SER A 13 -4.97 -10.96 19.71
C SER A 13 -4.07 -11.72 18.74
N LEU A 14 -4.66 -12.44 17.79
CA LEU A 14 -3.93 -13.00 16.65
C LEU A 14 -3.43 -11.81 15.82
N ALA A 15 -2.20 -11.36 16.09
CA ALA A 15 -1.54 -10.38 15.25
C ALA A 15 -1.20 -11.05 13.92
N SER A 16 -1.96 -10.75 12.87
CA SER A 16 -1.49 -10.99 11.50
C SER A 16 -0.32 -10.06 11.27
N ALA A 17 0.83 -10.60 10.89
CA ALA A 17 1.99 -9.77 10.53
C ALA A 17 2.01 -9.45 9.02
N HIS A 18 1.26 -10.22 8.23
CA HIS A 18 1.05 -10.00 6.80
C HIS A 18 -0.06 -8.97 6.58
N GLN A 19 0.18 -8.03 5.68
CA GLN A 19 -0.59 -6.79 5.59
C GLN A 19 -0.96 -6.41 4.16
N ASN A 20 -2.14 -5.82 4.01
CA ASN A 20 -2.59 -5.19 2.76
C ASN A 20 -2.83 -3.70 2.94
N PHE A 21 -2.63 -2.95 1.87
CA PHE A 21 -3.18 -1.62 1.70
C PHE A 21 -4.66 -1.75 1.37
N HIS A 22 -5.53 -1.17 2.19
CA HIS A 22 -6.97 -1.44 2.08
C HIS A 22 -7.84 -0.18 2.07
N GLN A 23 -7.30 1.00 2.40
CA GLN A 23 -8.08 2.22 2.34
C GLN A 23 -7.20 3.45 2.20
N PHE A 24 -7.70 4.47 1.50
CA PHE A 24 -7.07 5.79 1.44
C PHE A 24 -8.08 6.92 1.48
N TRP A 25 -7.56 8.14 1.69
CA TRP A 25 -8.30 9.39 1.68
C TRP A 25 -7.58 10.43 0.84
N VAL A 26 -8.34 11.33 0.23
CA VAL A 26 -7.89 12.58 -0.39
C VAL A 26 -8.51 13.72 0.40
N ASN A 27 -7.70 14.56 1.04
CA ASN A 27 -8.14 15.67 1.90
C ASN A 27 -9.18 15.26 2.98
N GLY A 28 -9.06 14.04 3.50
CA GLY A 28 -9.97 13.52 4.53
C GLY A 28 -11.24 12.84 3.99
N GLU A 29 -11.47 12.81 2.68
CA GLU A 29 -12.56 12.09 2.03
C GLU A 29 -12.08 10.75 1.48
N THR A 30 -12.84 9.67 1.68
CA THR A 30 -12.48 8.31 1.23
C THR A 30 -13.50 7.75 0.24
N PRO A 31 -13.06 7.05 -0.82
CA PRO A 31 -13.97 6.29 -1.67
C PRO A 31 -14.59 5.07 -0.96
N GLY A 32 -14.08 4.71 0.22
CA GLY A 32 -14.50 3.54 1.00
C GLY A 32 -13.42 2.47 1.09
N TYR A 33 -13.67 1.46 1.93
CA TYR A 33 -12.77 0.32 2.12
C TYR A 33 -12.62 -0.48 0.81
N GLN A 34 -11.39 -0.68 0.38
CA GLN A 34 -11.00 -1.43 -0.83
C GLN A 34 -11.54 -0.86 -2.15
N VAL A 35 -12.04 0.37 -2.15
CA VAL A 35 -12.54 1.03 -3.36
C VAL A 35 -11.39 1.78 -4.04
N SER A 36 -11.31 1.68 -5.37
CA SER A 36 -10.24 2.29 -6.18
C SER A 36 -8.83 1.76 -5.89
N ILE A 37 -8.72 0.61 -5.20
CA ILE A 37 -7.48 -0.11 -4.89
C ILE A 37 -7.48 -1.43 -5.68
N ARG A 38 -6.35 -1.79 -6.26
CA ARG A 38 -6.14 -3.09 -6.89
C ARG A 38 -6.05 -4.16 -5.81
N MET A 39 -7.15 -4.87 -5.64
CA MET A 39 -7.32 -5.85 -4.58
C MET A 39 -6.46 -7.09 -4.79
N LEU A 40 -5.81 -7.50 -3.71
CA LEU A 40 -4.94 -8.65 -3.69
C LEU A 40 -5.72 -9.89 -3.29
N LEU A 41 -5.40 -11.03 -3.91
CA LEU A 41 -5.99 -12.33 -3.54
C LEU A 41 -5.42 -12.90 -2.23
N SER A 42 -4.33 -12.30 -1.74
CA SER A 42 -3.53 -12.78 -0.62
C SER A 42 -2.79 -11.60 0.01
N ASN A 43 -2.46 -11.72 1.29
CA ASN A 43 -1.57 -10.80 2.01
C ASN A 43 -0.10 -11.27 1.98
N SER A 44 0.25 -12.23 1.11
CA SER A 44 1.64 -12.68 0.93
C SER A 44 2.53 -11.57 0.36
N PRO A 45 3.79 -11.45 0.83
CA PRO A 45 4.72 -10.47 0.28
C PRO A 45 5.23 -10.90 -1.10
N VAL A 46 5.64 -9.92 -1.89
CA VAL A 46 6.54 -10.12 -3.03
C VAL A 46 7.98 -10.16 -2.50
N THR A 47 8.78 -11.14 -2.94
CA THR A 47 10.20 -11.25 -2.56
C THR A 47 11.13 -11.24 -3.77
N ASP A 48 10.63 -11.62 -4.95
CA ASP A 48 11.35 -11.52 -6.21
C ASP A 48 11.21 -10.10 -6.78
N VAL A 49 12.24 -9.27 -6.55
CA VAL A 49 12.32 -7.88 -7.04
C VAL A 49 12.44 -7.77 -8.57
N THR A 50 12.68 -8.89 -9.26
CA THR A 50 12.73 -8.94 -10.73
C THR A 50 11.38 -9.29 -11.36
N SER A 51 10.42 -9.77 -10.56
CA SER A 51 9.06 -10.05 -11.02
C SER A 51 8.31 -8.75 -11.36
N ASN A 52 7.38 -8.84 -12.31
CA ASN A 52 6.42 -7.76 -12.57
C ASN A 52 5.53 -7.48 -11.35
N ASP A 53 5.38 -8.44 -10.43
CA ASP A 53 4.63 -8.27 -9.19
C ASP A 53 5.21 -7.17 -8.30
N ILE A 54 6.48 -6.77 -8.47
CA ILE A 54 7.05 -5.66 -7.69
C ILE A 54 6.41 -4.30 -8.00
N ALA A 55 5.71 -4.17 -9.14
CA ALA A 55 5.02 -2.94 -9.52
C ALA A 55 3.76 -2.72 -8.67
N CYS A 56 2.80 -3.65 -8.74
CA CYS A 56 1.48 -3.53 -8.09
C CYS A 56 1.04 -4.81 -7.38
N ASN A 57 1.99 -5.65 -6.95
CA ASN A 57 1.78 -6.96 -6.33
C ASN A 57 1.21 -8.02 -7.32
N VAL A 58 1.04 -9.26 -6.83
CA VAL A 58 0.54 -10.39 -7.62
C VAL A 58 -0.86 -10.10 -8.16
N ASN A 59 -1.04 -10.30 -9.47
CA ASN A 59 -2.23 -9.91 -10.23
C ASN A 59 -2.52 -8.40 -10.24
N GLY A 60 -1.54 -7.56 -9.85
CA GLY A 60 -1.67 -6.11 -9.90
C GLY A 60 -1.80 -5.55 -11.33
N ASP A 61 -1.46 -6.35 -12.34
CA ASP A 61 -1.69 -6.10 -13.77
C ASP A 61 -3.10 -6.52 -14.22
N VAL A 62 -3.77 -7.41 -13.47
CA VAL A 62 -5.14 -7.85 -13.71
C VAL A 62 -6.09 -6.91 -12.97
N VAL A 63 -6.46 -5.81 -13.62
CA VAL A 63 -7.44 -4.89 -13.05
C VAL A 63 -8.83 -5.55 -13.05
N PRO A 64 -9.47 -5.74 -11.89
CA PRO A 64 -10.84 -6.22 -11.87
C PRO A 64 -11.75 -5.18 -12.55
N SER A 65 -12.70 -5.62 -13.36
CA SER A 65 -13.67 -4.72 -14.00
C SER A 65 -14.33 -3.80 -12.95
N GLY A 66 -14.29 -2.47 -13.16
CA GLY A 66 -15.01 -1.49 -12.34
C GLY A 66 -14.21 -0.77 -11.25
N VAL A 67 -12.88 -0.74 -11.30
CA VAL A 67 -12.07 0.12 -10.42
C VAL A 67 -12.03 1.54 -11.02
N ASP A 68 -12.75 2.47 -10.40
CA ASP A 68 -12.75 3.88 -10.78
C ASP A 68 -11.49 4.61 -10.28
N THR A 69 -11.18 5.74 -10.89
CA THR A 69 -10.19 6.69 -10.35
C THR A 69 -10.81 7.58 -9.29
N VAL A 70 -10.06 7.92 -8.25
CA VAL A 70 -10.44 8.98 -7.30
C VAL A 70 -9.85 10.32 -7.73
N ALA A 71 -10.69 11.35 -7.77
CA ALA A 71 -10.24 12.70 -8.07
C ALA A 71 -9.31 13.23 -6.96
N ALA A 72 -8.20 13.83 -7.36
CA ALA A 72 -7.26 14.52 -6.49
C ALA A 72 -6.63 15.72 -7.23
N SER A 73 -6.04 16.64 -6.48
CA SER A 73 -5.24 17.74 -7.02
C SER A 73 -3.80 17.64 -6.54
N GLU A 74 -2.87 18.16 -7.33
CA GLU A 74 -1.51 18.38 -6.83
C GLU A 74 -1.53 19.17 -5.50
N GLY A 75 -0.64 18.83 -4.57
CA GLY A 75 -0.62 19.43 -3.23
C GLY A 75 -1.68 18.92 -2.24
N ASP A 76 -2.67 18.13 -2.68
CA ASP A 76 -3.64 17.50 -1.78
C ASP A 76 -2.96 16.53 -0.80
N THR A 77 -3.53 16.42 0.39
CA THR A 77 -3.10 15.45 1.38
C THR A 77 -3.71 14.08 1.05
N ILE A 78 -2.85 13.08 0.87
CA ILE A 78 -3.21 11.67 0.80
C ILE A 78 -2.97 11.05 2.17
N LYS A 79 -3.94 10.27 2.63
CA LYS A 79 -3.75 9.33 3.75
C LYS A 79 -3.91 7.93 3.22
N VAL A 80 -2.96 7.04 3.52
CA VAL A 80 -3.13 5.59 3.30
C VAL A 80 -3.37 4.88 4.62
N GLN A 81 -4.04 3.74 4.57
CA GLN A 81 -4.21 2.83 5.70
C GLN A 81 -3.91 1.39 5.30
N TRP A 82 -3.12 0.75 6.15
CA TRP A 82 -2.70 -0.64 6.04
C TRP A 82 -3.32 -1.50 7.13
N ASP A 83 -3.30 -2.81 6.95
CA ASP A 83 -3.58 -3.75 8.03
C ASP A 83 -2.58 -3.58 9.18
N GLN A 84 -2.94 -4.05 10.37
CA GLN A 84 -2.01 -4.10 11.51
C GLN A 84 -0.77 -4.93 11.14
N SER A 85 0.41 -4.42 11.49
CA SER A 85 1.68 -5.09 11.19
C SER A 85 2.69 -4.88 12.30
N THR A 86 3.40 -5.96 12.61
CA THR A 86 4.52 -5.99 13.54
C THR A 86 5.86 -6.13 12.81
N HIS A 87 5.87 -6.05 11.48
CA HIS A 87 7.07 -6.21 10.68
C HIS A 87 7.85 -4.89 10.56
N PRO A 88 9.08 -4.81 11.12
CA PRO A 88 9.89 -3.61 11.08
C PRO A 88 10.32 -3.26 9.65
N GLY A 89 10.25 -1.98 9.33
CA GLY A 89 10.79 -1.42 8.09
C GLY A 89 10.09 -0.14 7.64
N PRO A 90 10.48 0.40 6.48
CA PRO A 90 9.97 1.67 5.97
C PRO A 90 8.60 1.54 5.29
N ILE A 91 8.00 2.69 4.99
CA ILE A 91 6.91 2.84 4.01
C ILE A 91 7.31 3.85 2.94
N THR A 92 7.02 3.55 1.68
CA THR A 92 7.32 4.40 0.51
C THR A 92 6.08 4.56 -0.36
N HIS A 93 5.92 5.74 -0.96
CA HIS A 93 4.85 6.02 -1.92
C HIS A 93 5.42 6.50 -3.24
N MET A 94 4.88 6.00 -4.35
CA MET A 94 5.32 6.34 -5.70
C MET A 94 4.13 6.56 -6.64
N LEU A 95 4.33 7.36 -7.69
CA LEU A 95 3.36 7.55 -8.75
C LEU A 95 3.87 6.98 -10.08
N PHE A 96 2.95 6.38 -10.83
CA PHE A 96 3.11 5.97 -12.23
C PHE A 96 2.13 6.76 -13.09
N GLY A 97 2.66 7.54 -14.02
CA GLY A 97 1.85 8.33 -14.94
C GLY A 97 2.40 9.73 -15.24
N PRO A 98 1.60 10.58 -15.91
CA PRO A 98 0.20 10.33 -16.25
C PRO A 98 0.05 9.19 -17.29
N VAL A 99 -1.03 8.43 -17.21
CA VAL A 99 -1.42 7.38 -18.18
C VAL A 99 -2.75 7.74 -18.85
N ASP A 100 -3.03 7.11 -19.99
CA ASP A 100 -4.29 7.30 -20.71
C ASP A 100 -5.50 6.74 -19.96
N ASP A 101 -5.32 5.58 -19.30
CA ASP A 101 -6.34 4.89 -18.52
C ASP A 101 -5.67 4.14 -17.35
N ALA A 102 -5.88 4.61 -16.12
CA ALA A 102 -5.33 3.97 -14.93
C ALA A 102 -5.96 2.59 -14.64
N ALA A 103 -7.15 2.30 -15.16
CA ALA A 103 -7.76 0.99 -15.08
C ALA A 103 -7.17 -0.02 -16.08
N GLN A 104 -6.35 0.41 -17.05
CA GLN A 104 -5.66 -0.47 -18.00
C GLN A 104 -4.13 -0.47 -17.85
N ALA A 105 -3.56 0.49 -17.12
CA ALA A 105 -2.13 0.56 -16.89
C ALA A 105 -1.63 -0.59 -16.01
N THR A 106 -0.60 -1.35 -16.42
CA THR A 106 -0.07 -2.45 -15.59
C THR A 106 0.77 -1.97 -14.40
N GLY A 107 1.31 -0.74 -14.48
CA GLY A 107 2.29 -0.22 -13.52
C GLY A 107 3.72 -0.71 -13.79
N ILE A 108 3.95 -1.56 -14.79
CA ILE A 108 5.29 -1.99 -15.18
C ILE A 108 5.95 -0.82 -15.93
N GLY A 109 7.03 -0.27 -15.39
CA GLY A 109 7.75 0.83 -16.03
C GLY A 109 8.21 1.90 -15.06
N SER A 110 8.10 3.16 -15.46
CA SER A 110 8.75 4.27 -14.76
C SER A 110 7.87 4.84 -13.64
N TRP A 111 8.42 4.87 -12.42
CA TRP A 111 7.82 5.40 -11.21
C TRP A 111 8.66 6.55 -10.67
N PHE A 112 8.05 7.49 -9.96
CA PHE A 112 8.78 8.49 -9.17
C PHE A 112 8.27 8.50 -7.73
N LYS A 113 9.22 8.55 -6.78
CA LYS A 113 8.94 8.54 -5.34
C LYS A 113 8.35 9.88 -4.91
N ILE A 114 7.29 9.87 -4.10
CA ILE A 114 6.60 11.08 -3.64
C ILE A 114 6.57 11.22 -2.11
N ASP A 115 6.73 10.12 -1.38
CA ASP A 115 6.79 10.11 0.08
C ASP A 115 7.61 8.91 0.57
N GLU A 116 8.23 9.08 1.74
CA GLU A 116 9.03 8.08 2.42
C GLU A 116 8.97 8.32 3.94
N LEU A 117 8.86 7.23 4.69
CA LEU A 117 9.13 7.21 6.12
C LEU A 117 9.96 5.97 6.43
N ASP A 118 11.13 6.21 7.00
CA ASP A 118 12.11 5.17 7.33
C ASP A 118 12.14 4.90 8.84
N TYR A 119 13.30 5.09 9.47
CA TYR A 119 13.54 4.95 10.89
C TYR A 119 13.71 6.33 11.51
N VAL A 120 12.84 6.66 12.48
CA VAL A 120 12.84 7.98 13.13
C VAL A 120 12.84 7.78 14.63
N ASN A 121 13.80 8.41 15.32
CA ASN A 121 13.87 8.47 16.79
C ASN A 121 13.76 7.11 17.50
N GLY A 122 14.38 6.07 16.94
CA GLY A 122 14.41 4.76 17.59
C GLY A 122 13.34 3.79 17.09
N THR A 123 12.52 4.18 16.11
CA THR A 123 11.31 3.45 15.74
C THR A 123 11.14 3.39 14.22
N TRP A 124 10.80 2.22 13.69
CA TRP A 124 10.50 2.03 12.27
C TRP A 124 9.13 2.59 11.88
N ALA A 125 8.93 2.83 10.58
CA ALA A 125 7.68 3.38 10.06
C ALA A 125 6.44 2.57 10.46
N ASN A 126 6.50 1.23 10.40
CA ASN A 126 5.38 0.37 10.82
C ASN A 126 4.96 0.63 12.28
N GLU A 127 5.90 0.86 13.19
CA GLU A 127 5.63 1.12 14.60
C GLU A 127 5.07 2.54 14.81
N ILE A 128 5.62 3.54 14.09
CA ILE A 128 5.08 4.91 14.06
C ILE A 128 3.63 4.89 13.57
N MET A 129 3.36 4.18 12.48
CA MET A 129 2.02 4.02 11.91
C MET A 129 1.09 3.23 12.83
N SER A 130 1.59 2.23 13.56
CA SER A 130 0.77 1.44 14.51
C SER A 130 0.14 2.34 15.58
N ALA A 131 0.88 3.34 16.08
CA ALA A 131 0.36 4.35 16.99
C ALA A 131 -0.70 5.29 16.35
N GLN A 132 -0.81 5.27 15.02
CA GLN A 132 -1.71 6.07 14.19
C GLN A 132 -2.71 5.18 13.42
N ASN A 133 -3.10 4.03 13.99
CA ASN A 133 -4.05 3.09 13.38
C ASN A 133 -3.62 2.59 11.98
N MET A 134 -2.31 2.36 11.82
CA MET A 134 -1.65 1.99 10.57
C MET A 134 -1.87 2.98 9.42
N THR A 135 -1.93 4.27 9.74
CA THR A 135 -2.08 5.33 8.74
C THR A 135 -0.79 6.12 8.52
N ARG A 136 -0.62 6.62 7.29
CA ARG A 136 0.45 7.55 6.90
C ARG A 136 -0.16 8.65 6.03
N GLU A 137 0.03 9.90 6.44
CA GLU A 137 -0.36 11.08 5.66
C GLU A 137 0.85 11.71 4.97
N PHE A 138 0.68 12.10 3.72
CA PHE A 138 1.67 12.79 2.90
C PHE A 138 0.97 13.67 1.86
N LYS A 139 1.73 14.52 1.16
CA LYS A 139 1.17 15.40 0.12
C LYS A 139 1.51 14.90 -1.27
N LEU A 140 0.58 15.03 -2.21
CA LEU A 140 0.93 14.99 -3.63
C LEU A 140 1.88 16.14 -3.95
N LEU A 141 2.90 15.87 -4.77
CA LEU A 141 3.84 16.89 -5.20
C LEU A 141 3.12 17.99 -5.99
N THR A 142 3.61 19.22 -5.92
CA THR A 142 3.15 20.33 -6.78
C THR A 142 3.94 20.33 -8.10
N GLY A 143 3.30 20.73 -9.21
CA GLY A 143 3.88 20.61 -10.56
C GLY A 143 3.62 19.25 -11.21
N LEU A 144 2.65 18.48 -10.71
CA LEU A 144 2.21 17.25 -11.35
C LEU A 144 1.46 17.58 -12.64
N ALA A 145 1.62 16.74 -13.66
CA ALA A 145 0.79 16.85 -14.85
C ALA A 145 -0.67 16.44 -14.51
N SER A 146 -1.63 17.04 -15.20
CA SER A 146 -3.00 16.54 -15.15
C SER A 146 -3.10 15.19 -15.88
N GLY A 147 -3.80 14.22 -15.29
CA GLY A 147 -4.00 12.90 -15.90
C GLY A 147 -4.37 11.82 -14.88
N GLU A 148 -4.45 10.58 -15.35
CA GLU A 148 -4.68 9.43 -14.48
C GLU A 148 -3.34 8.83 -14.04
N TYR A 149 -3.31 8.31 -12.81
CA TYR A 149 -2.09 7.82 -12.16
C TYR A 149 -2.38 6.55 -11.35
N LEU A 150 -1.36 5.72 -11.20
CA LEU A 150 -1.32 4.73 -10.14
C LEU A 150 -0.53 5.28 -8.96
N LEU A 151 -1.11 5.21 -7.77
CA LEU A 151 -0.44 5.43 -6.50
C LEU A 151 -0.02 4.08 -5.94
N ARG A 152 1.27 3.81 -5.90
CA ARG A 152 1.86 2.65 -5.25
C ARG A 152 2.22 3.00 -3.82
N SER A 153 1.66 2.28 -2.85
CA SER A 153 2.09 2.29 -1.45
C SER A 153 2.83 0.98 -1.18
N GLU A 154 4.01 1.06 -0.58
CA GLU A 154 4.89 -0.06 -0.32
C GLU A 154 5.35 -0.05 1.14
N MET A 155 5.13 -1.15 1.84
CA MET A 155 5.79 -1.44 3.11
C MET A 155 6.84 -2.53 2.89
N LEU A 156 8.09 -2.22 3.21
CA LEU A 156 9.20 -3.18 3.11
C LEU A 156 9.49 -3.75 4.49
N ALA A 157 9.18 -5.03 4.70
CA ALA A 157 9.48 -5.73 5.92
C ALA A 157 10.90 -6.30 5.90
N LEU A 158 11.73 -5.84 6.82
CA LEU A 158 13.17 -6.13 6.89
C LEU A 158 13.51 -7.30 7.83
N HIS A 159 12.51 -7.92 8.46
CA HIS A 159 12.75 -9.00 9.43
C HIS A 159 13.43 -10.24 8.82
N GLY A 160 13.29 -10.44 7.51
CA GLY A 160 13.98 -11.50 6.75
C GLY A 160 15.21 -11.02 5.97
N ALA A 161 15.57 -9.73 6.04
CA ALA A 161 16.59 -9.10 5.19
C ALA A 161 18.02 -9.65 5.41
N GLN A 162 18.26 -10.48 6.42
CA GLN A 162 19.56 -11.12 6.66
C GLN A 162 19.97 -12.15 5.59
N THR A 163 19.05 -12.52 4.70
CA THR A 163 19.26 -13.41 3.55
C THR A 163 18.87 -12.70 2.26
N VAL A 164 19.66 -12.88 1.20
CA VAL A 164 19.31 -12.37 -0.15
C VAL A 164 17.95 -12.93 -0.56
N GLY A 165 17.04 -12.05 -1.01
CA GLY A 165 15.65 -12.39 -1.32
C GLY A 165 14.75 -12.66 -0.10
N GLY A 166 15.23 -12.40 1.11
CA GLY A 166 14.46 -12.58 2.35
C GLY A 166 13.67 -11.34 2.80
N ALA A 167 13.97 -10.16 2.24
CA ALA A 167 13.16 -8.97 2.46
C ALA A 167 11.79 -9.11 1.80
N GLN A 168 10.76 -8.57 2.43
CA GLN A 168 9.37 -8.82 2.07
C GLN A 168 8.68 -7.52 1.69
N PHE A 169 8.29 -7.40 0.42
CA PHE A 169 7.60 -6.22 -0.12
C PHE A 169 6.09 -6.44 -0.07
N TYR A 170 5.40 -5.64 0.74
CA TYR A 170 3.94 -5.53 0.71
C TYR A 170 3.58 -4.32 -0.12
N ILE A 171 2.83 -4.53 -1.20
CA ILE A 171 2.57 -3.50 -2.20
C ILE A 171 1.08 -3.42 -2.46
N GLY A 172 0.54 -2.21 -2.57
CA GLY A 172 -0.80 -1.97 -3.09
C GLY A 172 -0.83 -0.75 -4.00
N CYS A 173 -1.70 -0.80 -5.02
CA CYS A 173 -1.87 0.27 -5.99
C CYS A 173 -3.29 0.84 -5.95
N ALA A 174 -3.42 2.16 -5.76
CA ALA A 174 -4.67 2.89 -5.93
C ALA A 174 -4.68 3.67 -7.25
N GLN A 175 -5.88 4.01 -7.73
CA GLN A 175 -6.07 4.77 -8.98
C GLN A 175 -6.51 6.19 -8.67
N LEU A 176 -5.77 7.17 -9.17
CA LEU A 176 -6.05 8.59 -8.99
C LEU A 176 -6.25 9.28 -10.34
N LYS A 177 -7.11 10.28 -10.36
CA LYS A 177 -7.22 11.26 -11.44
C LYS A 177 -6.80 12.61 -10.91
N ILE A 178 -5.57 12.99 -11.22
CA ILE A 178 -4.91 14.17 -10.67
C ILE A 178 -5.14 15.37 -11.59
N THR A 179 -5.59 16.48 -11.03
CA THR A 179 -5.49 17.80 -11.64
C THR A 179 -4.24 18.51 -11.15
N GLY A 180 -3.37 18.89 -12.06
CA GLY A 180 -2.11 19.57 -11.76
C GLY A 180 -1.68 20.54 -12.85
N THR A 181 -0.62 21.29 -12.59
CA THR A 181 -0.16 22.41 -13.42
C THR A 181 1.07 22.10 -14.28
N GLY A 182 1.72 20.95 -14.06
CA GLY A 182 2.92 20.54 -14.76
C GLY A 182 2.68 19.98 -16.17
N SER A 183 3.77 19.80 -16.92
CA SER A 183 3.77 19.04 -18.17
C SER A 183 4.03 17.56 -17.93
N SER A 184 3.63 16.69 -18.86
CA SER A 184 4.05 15.29 -18.85
C SER A 184 5.56 15.18 -18.71
N SER A 185 6.03 14.31 -17.81
CA SER A 185 7.45 14.12 -17.48
C SER A 185 8.14 15.28 -16.75
N SER A 186 7.39 16.15 -16.06
CA SER A 186 7.95 17.22 -15.21
C SER A 186 8.62 16.71 -13.93
N CYS A 187 8.34 15.48 -13.50
CA CYS A 187 8.79 14.95 -12.21
C CYS A 187 9.96 13.97 -12.36
N GLY A 188 10.97 14.14 -11.51
CA GLY A 188 12.08 13.20 -11.41
C GLY A 188 12.86 13.35 -10.11
N PRO A 189 13.76 12.39 -9.78
CA PRO A 189 14.15 11.27 -10.63
C PRO A 189 13.07 10.17 -10.72
N THR A 190 13.18 9.35 -11.76
CA THR A 190 12.33 8.16 -11.97
C THR A 190 13.15 6.88 -11.85
N ILE A 191 12.53 5.82 -11.35
CA ILE A 191 13.06 4.46 -11.33
C ILE A 191 12.17 3.54 -12.18
N LYS A 192 12.70 2.38 -12.61
CA LYS A 192 11.89 1.35 -13.29
C LYS A 192 11.56 0.20 -12.34
N LEU A 193 10.29 -0.19 -12.27
CA LEU A 193 9.84 -1.36 -11.52
C LEU A 193 9.14 -2.35 -12.47
N PRO A 194 9.65 -3.60 -12.60
CA PRO A 194 10.93 -4.10 -12.08
C PRO A 194 12.15 -3.44 -12.75
N GLY A 195 13.32 -3.63 -12.13
CA GLY A 195 14.63 -3.29 -12.72
C GLY A 195 15.51 -2.37 -11.89
N ALA A 196 14.93 -1.47 -11.08
CA ALA A 196 15.70 -0.57 -10.22
C ALA A 196 16.12 -1.20 -8.89
N TYR A 197 15.36 -2.18 -8.40
CA TYR A 197 15.67 -2.90 -7.16
C TYR A 197 16.52 -4.14 -7.49
N SER A 198 17.58 -4.35 -6.71
CA SER A 198 18.36 -5.59 -6.65
C SER A 198 18.14 -6.30 -5.33
N ALA A 199 18.10 -7.63 -5.34
CA ALA A 199 17.96 -8.41 -4.12
C ALA A 199 19.18 -8.24 -3.17
N GLU A 200 20.28 -7.73 -3.70
CA GLU A 200 21.55 -7.46 -3.02
C GLU A 200 21.75 -5.98 -2.65
N ASP A 201 20.81 -5.08 -2.95
CA ASP A 201 20.93 -3.68 -2.54
C ASP A 201 21.03 -3.59 -1.01
N ALA A 202 21.89 -2.70 -0.51
CA ALA A 202 22.19 -2.64 0.93
C ALA A 202 21.01 -2.18 1.81
N ASP A 203 19.96 -1.64 1.19
CA ASP A 203 18.68 -1.24 1.82
C ASP A 203 17.59 -2.34 1.69
N ILE A 204 17.89 -3.44 1.00
CA ILE A 204 17.04 -4.64 0.83
C ILE A 204 17.67 -5.86 1.51
N TYR A 205 18.95 -6.12 1.27
CA TYR A 205 19.75 -7.17 1.91
C TYR A 205 20.63 -6.61 3.02
N ILE A 206 20.24 -6.88 4.26
CA ILE A 206 20.90 -6.38 5.47
C ILE A 206 21.34 -7.57 6.32
N PRO A 207 22.52 -8.18 6.05
CA PRO A 207 23.00 -9.39 6.72
C PRO A 207 23.11 -9.25 8.25
N ASN A 208 23.30 -8.04 8.74
CA ASN A 208 23.46 -7.72 10.16
C ASN A 208 22.24 -7.04 10.78
N ILE A 209 21.04 -7.13 10.18
CA ILE A 209 19.81 -6.44 10.65
C ILE A 209 19.52 -6.66 12.15
N TYR A 210 19.88 -7.82 12.70
CA TYR A 210 19.74 -8.14 14.13
C TYR A 210 21.04 -8.06 14.95
N ASN A 211 22.19 -7.87 14.30
CA ASN A 211 23.51 -8.02 14.89
C ASN A 211 24.37 -6.77 14.66
N GLY A 212 23.91 -5.62 15.17
CA GLY A 212 24.66 -4.36 15.14
C GLY A 212 24.43 -3.49 13.92
N TYR A 213 23.35 -3.71 13.16
CA TYR A 213 22.87 -2.74 12.18
C TYR A 213 22.33 -1.49 12.90
N ASP A 214 22.77 -0.31 12.45
CA ASP A 214 22.25 0.98 12.91
C ASP A 214 21.26 1.51 11.87
N PRO A 215 19.94 1.46 12.16
CA PRO A 215 18.93 1.92 11.23
C PRO A 215 18.78 3.45 11.17
N SER A 216 19.53 4.22 11.97
CA SER A 216 19.40 5.69 12.01
C SER A 216 19.74 6.38 10.69
N ASN A 217 20.48 5.72 9.81
CA ASN A 217 20.82 6.20 8.46
C ASN A 217 20.22 5.31 7.36
N TYR A 218 19.21 4.48 7.68
CA TYR A 218 18.49 3.71 6.68
C TYR A 218 17.76 4.65 5.72
N THR A 219 17.77 4.33 4.43
CA THR A 219 16.95 4.98 3.41
C THR A 219 16.28 3.89 2.59
N ALA A 220 14.97 3.99 2.37
CA ALA A 220 14.25 3.00 1.58
C ALA A 220 14.74 2.97 0.11
N PRO A 221 14.65 1.80 -0.55
CA PRO A 221 15.05 1.66 -1.94
C PRO A 221 14.26 2.59 -2.87
N GLY A 222 14.82 2.84 -4.06
CA GLY A 222 14.17 3.66 -5.09
C GLY A 222 14.61 5.13 -5.13
N GLY A 223 15.70 5.48 -4.45
CA GLY A 223 16.34 6.80 -4.55
C GLY A 223 15.55 7.92 -3.83
N PRO A 224 15.89 9.20 -4.09
CA PRO A 224 15.28 10.32 -3.38
C PRO A 224 13.83 10.56 -3.82
N ILE A 225 13.05 11.23 -2.97
CA ILE A 225 11.76 11.80 -3.35
C ILE A 225 11.94 12.74 -4.54
N ALA A 226 11.06 12.61 -5.53
CA ALA A 226 11.09 13.39 -6.75
C ALA A 226 10.67 14.84 -6.53
N THR A 227 11.13 15.69 -7.44
CA THR A 227 10.71 17.09 -7.60
C THR A 227 10.09 17.27 -8.97
N CYS A 228 9.05 18.08 -9.08
CA CYS A 228 8.39 18.37 -10.34
C CYS A 228 8.62 19.82 -10.80
N ASP A 229 8.86 20.01 -12.10
CA ASP A 229 8.92 21.34 -12.70
C ASP A 229 7.61 22.10 -12.46
N GLY A 230 7.70 23.37 -12.07
CA GLY A 230 6.54 24.18 -11.67
C GLY A 230 6.28 24.21 -10.15
N SER A 231 7.00 23.38 -9.36
CA SER A 231 7.23 23.67 -7.94
C SER A 231 7.98 25.00 -7.85
N GLY A 232 7.24 26.11 -7.67
CA GLY A 232 7.84 27.41 -7.37
C GLY A 232 8.84 27.21 -6.22
N ALA A 233 10.12 27.42 -6.51
CA ALA A 233 11.22 27.06 -5.63
C ALA A 233 11.08 27.73 -4.27
N THR A 234 10.51 27.01 -3.29
CA THR A 234 10.86 27.22 -1.89
C THR A 234 12.02 26.30 -1.60
N THR A 235 13.20 26.90 -1.65
CA THR A 235 14.48 26.32 -1.19
C THR A 235 14.30 25.45 0.05
N PRO A 236 14.93 24.26 0.14
CA PRO A 236 15.01 23.52 1.39
C PRO A 236 15.71 24.40 2.44
N VAL A 237 15.02 24.74 3.53
CA VAL A 237 15.70 25.28 4.70
C VAL A 237 16.51 24.14 5.30
N ALA A 238 17.83 24.23 5.14
CA ALA A 238 18.76 23.39 5.87
C ALA A 238 18.53 23.60 7.37
N SER A 239 18.12 22.53 8.07
CA SER A 239 18.13 22.48 9.53
C SER A 239 19.58 22.41 10.01
N SER A 240 20.16 23.56 10.34
CA SER A 240 21.37 23.63 11.16
C SER A 240 21.01 24.23 12.52
N SER A 241 20.98 23.38 13.55
CA SER A 241 20.99 23.80 14.94
C SER A 241 22.29 24.54 15.26
N ALA A 242 22.18 25.78 15.70
CA ALA A 242 23.20 26.40 16.54
C ALA A 242 22.52 27.22 17.64
N VAL A 243 22.80 26.82 18.88
CA VAL A 243 22.32 27.42 20.13
C VAL A 243 23.03 28.74 20.39
N ALA A 244 22.28 29.79 20.72
CA ALA A 244 22.78 30.90 21.54
C ALA A 244 21.63 31.54 22.35
N ALA A 245 21.91 31.81 23.62
CA ALA A 245 21.02 32.19 24.72
C ALA A 245 20.37 33.59 24.61
N PRO A 246 19.32 33.91 25.39
CA PRO A 246 18.55 35.15 25.22
C PRO A 246 19.08 36.31 26.06
N ALA A 247 18.94 37.53 25.54
CA ALA A 247 19.03 38.77 26.31
C ALA A 247 17.80 39.66 26.06
N SER A 248 17.14 39.95 27.18
CA SER A 248 16.04 40.88 27.49
C SER A 248 15.86 42.13 26.60
N SER A 249 14.60 42.49 26.29
CA SER A 249 14.01 43.74 26.82
C SER A 249 12.53 43.95 26.44
N ALA A 250 11.72 44.17 27.48
CA ALA A 250 10.63 45.15 27.62
C ALA A 250 9.39 45.09 26.69
N ALA A 251 8.28 44.72 27.31
CA ALA A 251 6.92 45.10 26.94
C ALA A 251 6.56 46.50 27.46
N ALA A 252 5.72 47.23 26.73
CA ALA A 252 4.86 48.27 27.29
C ALA A 252 3.52 48.27 26.54
N SER A 253 2.47 47.95 27.29
CA SER A 253 1.06 48.02 26.90
C SER A 253 0.54 49.45 27.07
N SER A 254 -0.41 49.87 26.21
CA SER A 254 -1.32 50.99 26.52
C SER A 254 -2.74 50.67 26.07
N SER A 255 -3.66 50.79 27.01
CA SER A 255 -5.09 50.48 26.92
C SER A 255 -5.95 51.52 26.18
N ALA A 256 -7.04 51.00 25.59
CA ALA A 256 -8.43 51.48 25.57
C ALA A 256 -8.76 52.95 25.17
N VAL A 257 -9.74 53.15 24.26
CA VAL A 257 -11.03 53.83 24.53
C VAL A 257 -12.11 53.39 23.50
N ILE A 258 -13.36 53.32 23.96
CA ILE A 258 -14.64 53.07 23.24
C ILE A 258 -15.14 54.38 22.57
N PRO A 259 -16.08 54.34 21.60
CA PRO A 259 -17.38 54.94 21.91
C PRO A 259 -18.60 54.12 21.43
N VAL A 260 -19.69 54.27 22.20
CA VAL A 260 -21.05 53.76 21.98
C VAL A 260 -21.91 54.85 21.34
N SER A 261 -22.83 54.45 20.45
CA SER A 261 -24.20 54.97 20.18
C SER A 261 -24.57 54.63 18.72
N SER A 262 -25.80 54.37 18.27
CA SER A 262 -27.13 54.16 18.83
C SER A 262 -28.05 53.81 17.64
N VAL A 263 -29.12 53.04 17.90
CA VAL A 263 -30.36 52.73 17.13
C VAL A 263 -30.59 53.34 15.73
N THR A 264 -31.19 52.58 14.81
CA THR A 264 -32.59 52.76 14.31
C THR A 264 -32.96 51.62 13.34
N ALA A 265 -34.11 50.97 13.57
CA ALA A 265 -34.77 50.06 12.65
C ALA A 265 -35.61 50.85 11.63
N SER A 266 -35.70 50.39 10.39
CA SER A 266 -36.79 50.79 9.49
C SER A 266 -37.14 49.68 8.52
N SER A 267 -38.37 49.21 8.68
CA SER A 267 -39.15 48.37 7.80
C SER A 267 -39.65 49.17 6.60
N SER A 268 -39.86 48.51 5.47
CA SER A 268 -40.95 48.85 4.53
C SER A 268 -41.33 47.61 3.75
N ALA A 269 -42.64 47.49 3.51
CA ALA A 269 -43.35 46.27 3.19
C ALA A 269 -44.12 46.42 1.86
N ILE A 270 -44.49 45.27 1.29
CA ILE A 270 -45.68 44.97 0.45
C ILE A 270 -45.74 45.55 -0.97
N ALA A 271 -45.79 44.64 -1.96
CA ALA A 271 -46.85 44.61 -2.97
C ALA A 271 -46.99 43.18 -3.57
N SER A 272 -48.13 42.54 -3.30
CA SER A 272 -48.79 41.51 -4.12
C SER A 272 -49.91 42.23 -4.91
N PRO A 273 -50.50 41.72 -6.03
CA PRO A 273 -51.41 40.57 -5.93
C PRO A 273 -51.57 39.63 -7.16
N SER A 274 -52.17 38.47 -6.85
CA SER A 274 -53.17 37.68 -7.59
C SER A 274 -52.78 36.66 -8.68
N ASP A 275 -52.83 35.39 -8.25
CA ASP A 275 -53.75 34.31 -8.69
C ASP A 275 -54.18 34.21 -10.16
N VAL A 276 -53.77 33.10 -10.81
CA VAL A 276 -54.65 32.32 -11.69
C VAL A 276 -54.49 30.83 -11.36
N LEU A 277 -55.57 30.24 -10.89
CA LEU A 277 -55.76 28.81 -10.69
C LEU A 277 -55.84 28.10 -12.05
N VAL A 278 -54.99 27.10 -12.28
CA VAL A 278 -55.26 26.05 -13.26
C VAL A 278 -55.18 24.70 -12.55
N VAL A 279 -56.36 24.14 -12.31
CA VAL A 279 -56.56 22.74 -11.98
C VAL A 279 -56.22 21.93 -13.23
N SER A 280 -55.28 20.98 -13.13
CA SER A 280 -55.21 19.88 -14.08
C SER A 280 -54.87 18.58 -13.36
N SER A 281 -55.72 17.60 -13.63
CA SER A 281 -55.86 16.33 -12.95
C SER A 281 -54.63 15.44 -13.11
N ALA A 282 -54.21 14.83 -12.00
CA ALA A 282 -53.31 13.69 -12.00
C ALA A 282 -54.00 12.50 -12.66
N VAL A 283 -53.49 12.08 -13.82
CA VAL A 283 -53.78 10.77 -14.40
C VAL A 283 -52.71 9.80 -13.89
N VAL A 284 -53.15 8.81 -13.13
CA VAL A 284 -52.39 7.62 -12.74
C VAL A 284 -52.20 6.78 -14.00
N PRO A 285 -50.97 6.37 -14.39
CA PRO A 285 -50.82 5.28 -15.33
C PRO A 285 -50.84 3.94 -14.57
N GLU A 286 -51.75 3.12 -15.07
CA GLU A 286 -52.03 1.74 -14.74
C GLU A 286 -50.81 0.82 -14.95
N ALA A 287 -50.69 -0.18 -14.07
CA ALA A 287 -49.67 -1.20 -14.09
C ALA A 287 -49.73 -2.02 -15.40
N ALA A 288 -48.67 -1.95 -16.20
CA ALA A 288 -48.47 -2.86 -17.31
C ALA A 288 -47.98 -4.22 -16.77
N ASN A 289 -48.89 -5.18 -16.83
CA ASN A 289 -48.66 -6.61 -16.67
C ASN A 289 -47.70 -7.10 -17.77
N MET A 290 -46.44 -7.33 -17.42
CA MET A 290 -45.46 -8.01 -18.27
C MET A 290 -45.05 -9.33 -17.60
N THR A 291 -45.27 -10.38 -18.37
CA THR A 291 -45.25 -11.80 -18.07
C THR A 291 -43.93 -12.26 -17.44
N ALA A 292 -44.03 -12.99 -16.33
CA ALA A 292 -42.91 -13.67 -15.69
C ALA A 292 -42.27 -14.70 -16.65
N ALA A 293 -40.95 -14.62 -16.78
CA ALA A 293 -40.14 -15.68 -17.37
C ALA A 293 -40.21 -16.95 -16.50
N PRO A 294 -40.19 -18.16 -17.10
CA PRO A 294 -40.30 -19.40 -16.34
C PRO A 294 -39.12 -19.57 -15.38
N ILE A 295 -39.47 -19.77 -14.11
CA ILE A 295 -38.59 -20.22 -13.03
C ILE A 295 -37.99 -21.57 -13.44
N ALA A 296 -36.67 -21.62 -13.61
CA ALA A 296 -35.95 -22.87 -13.72
C ALA A 296 -36.13 -23.66 -12.41
N THR A 297 -36.59 -24.90 -12.55
CA THR A 297 -36.75 -25.87 -11.48
C THR A 297 -35.40 -26.17 -10.80
N PRO A 298 -35.36 -26.40 -9.48
CA PRO A 298 -34.16 -26.86 -8.82
C PRO A 298 -33.89 -28.30 -9.28
N ILE A 299 -32.77 -28.50 -9.96
CA ILE A 299 -32.30 -29.83 -10.32
C ILE A 299 -31.81 -30.49 -9.03
N SER A 300 -32.45 -31.61 -8.74
CA SER A 300 -32.14 -32.53 -7.67
C SER A 300 -30.69 -33.01 -7.70
N SER A 301 -30.08 -33.05 -6.52
CA SER A 301 -29.00 -33.94 -6.04
C SER A 301 -27.92 -34.38 -7.03
N LEU A 302 -26.72 -33.80 -6.86
CA LEU A 302 -25.48 -34.50 -7.20
C LEU A 302 -25.36 -35.75 -6.29
N PRO A 303 -24.96 -36.92 -6.81
CA PRO A 303 -24.64 -38.06 -5.97
C PRO A 303 -23.40 -37.74 -5.10
N PRO A 304 -23.31 -38.26 -3.88
CA PRO A 304 -22.14 -38.05 -3.03
C PRO A 304 -20.90 -38.64 -3.70
N VAL A 305 -19.85 -37.81 -3.84
CA VAL A 305 -18.51 -38.28 -4.14
C VAL A 305 -18.05 -39.13 -2.96
N ALA A 306 -17.80 -40.41 -3.22
CA ALA A 306 -17.22 -41.30 -2.22
C ALA A 306 -15.82 -40.80 -1.85
N GLU A 307 -15.59 -40.52 -0.57
CA GLU A 307 -14.23 -40.42 -0.03
C GLU A 307 -13.48 -41.74 -0.30
N PRO A 308 -12.19 -41.69 -0.70
CA PRO A 308 -11.36 -42.88 -0.70
C PRO A 308 -11.20 -43.36 0.74
N THR A 309 -11.81 -44.48 1.07
CA THR A 309 -11.55 -45.23 2.29
C THR A 309 -10.13 -45.79 2.22
N TYR A 310 -9.20 -45.15 2.92
CA TYR A 310 -7.91 -45.77 3.21
C TYR A 310 -8.14 -46.89 4.24
N PRO A 311 -7.73 -48.14 3.97
CA PRO A 311 -7.73 -49.15 5.01
C PRO A 311 -6.77 -48.73 6.12
N ALA A 312 -7.23 -48.79 7.36
CA ALA A 312 -6.41 -48.64 8.55
C ALA A 312 -5.39 -49.78 8.60
N GLY A 313 -4.26 -49.57 7.91
CA GLY A 313 -3.08 -50.42 7.97
C GLY A 313 -2.32 -50.14 9.25
N ASN A 314 -2.39 -51.09 10.17
CA ASN A 314 -1.62 -51.15 11.41
C ASN A 314 -0.11 -51.05 11.09
N SER A 315 0.44 -49.84 11.16
CA SER A 315 1.86 -49.59 10.93
C SER A 315 2.58 -49.59 12.27
N THR A 316 3.09 -50.75 12.65
CA THR A 316 4.18 -50.88 13.62
C THR A 316 5.43 -50.26 12.99
N PHE A 317 5.80 -49.05 13.41
CA PHE A 317 7.08 -48.45 13.07
C PHE A 317 8.21 -49.22 13.79
N PRO A 318 9.22 -49.77 13.08
CA PRO A 318 10.44 -50.21 13.72
C PRO A 318 11.27 -48.99 14.14
N ILE A 319 11.67 -49.00 15.40
CA ILE A 319 12.54 -48.01 16.04
C ILE A 319 13.91 -48.08 15.36
N LEU A 320 14.36 -46.96 14.78
CA LEU A 320 15.74 -46.81 14.27
C LEU A 320 16.73 -46.76 15.44
N PRO A 321 17.79 -47.59 15.45
CA PRO A 321 18.85 -47.46 16.44
C PRO A 321 19.78 -46.28 16.09
N SER A 322 19.94 -45.38 17.06
CA SER A 322 20.98 -44.35 17.12
C SER A 322 22.35 -45.00 17.26
N THR A 323 23.14 -45.02 16.18
CA THR A 323 24.61 -45.05 16.25
C THR A 323 25.19 -44.44 14.97
N PHE A 324 25.73 -43.22 15.08
CA PHE A 324 26.62 -42.65 14.08
C PHE A 324 28.03 -43.20 14.33
N ALA A 325 28.55 -43.99 13.38
CA ALA A 325 29.97 -44.34 13.31
C ALA A 325 30.57 -43.64 12.10
N THR A 326 31.48 -42.71 12.36
CA THR A 326 32.24 -41.97 11.35
C THR A 326 33.29 -42.89 10.74
N SER A 327 33.14 -43.24 9.45
CA SER A 327 34.20 -43.89 8.69
C SER A 327 34.79 -42.90 7.69
N VAL A 328 36.02 -42.47 7.97
CA VAL A 328 36.84 -41.63 7.10
C VAL A 328 37.47 -42.54 6.05
N VAL A 329 37.03 -42.43 4.80
CA VAL A 329 37.75 -43.00 3.65
C VAL A 329 38.40 -41.86 2.88
N ARG A 330 39.72 -41.74 3.01
CA ARG A 330 40.57 -41.02 2.06
C ARG A 330 40.68 -41.84 0.79
N THR A 331 40.34 -41.26 -0.35
CA THR A 331 40.90 -41.70 -1.64
C THR A 331 41.31 -40.49 -2.47
N SER A 332 42.41 -40.69 -3.17
CA SER A 332 43.30 -39.77 -3.84
C SER A 332 42.82 -39.34 -5.23
N ALA A 333 43.38 -38.22 -5.68
CA ALA A 333 43.20 -37.57 -6.97
C ALA A 333 43.50 -38.45 -8.20
N ALA A 334 42.77 -38.18 -9.31
CA ALA A 334 43.33 -38.16 -10.66
C ALA A 334 42.35 -37.55 -11.70
N ALA A 335 42.85 -36.50 -12.37
CA ALA A 335 42.75 -36.09 -13.78
C ALA A 335 41.42 -36.14 -14.57
N ALA A 336 41.16 -35.00 -15.24
CA ALA A 336 40.19 -34.76 -16.30
C ALA A 336 40.55 -35.43 -17.64
N PRO A 337 39.57 -35.53 -18.56
CA PRO A 337 39.84 -35.44 -19.99
C PRO A 337 39.06 -34.28 -20.65
N THR A 338 39.81 -33.54 -21.47
CA THR A 338 39.34 -32.64 -22.52
C THR A 338 38.78 -33.43 -23.71
N GLY A 339 37.72 -32.94 -24.37
CA GLY A 339 37.32 -33.42 -25.69
C GLY A 339 35.91 -33.04 -26.15
N THR A 340 35.86 -32.10 -27.09
CA THR A 340 34.78 -31.73 -28.05
C THR A 340 34.10 -32.96 -28.68
N ASP A 341 32.82 -33.00 -29.05
CA ASP A 341 32.14 -32.26 -30.13
C ASP A 341 30.64 -32.69 -30.17
N GLY A 342 29.78 -31.91 -30.83
CA GLY A 342 28.33 -31.90 -30.60
C GLY A 342 27.45 -32.99 -31.22
N THR A 343 26.18 -33.06 -30.76
CA THR A 343 24.97 -33.13 -31.63
C THR A 343 23.68 -33.07 -30.80
N VAL A 344 22.81 -32.16 -31.26
CA VAL A 344 21.34 -32.04 -31.16
C VAL A 344 20.56 -33.10 -30.37
N ALA A 345 19.78 -32.65 -29.38
CA ALA A 345 18.53 -33.31 -28.99
C ALA A 345 17.50 -32.30 -28.47
N LYS A 346 16.45 -32.03 -29.28
CA LYS A 346 15.19 -31.44 -28.83
C LYS A 346 14.50 -32.40 -27.87
N LYS A 347 14.03 -31.92 -26.72
CA LYS A 347 12.94 -32.56 -25.98
C LYS A 347 11.90 -31.52 -25.57
N TYR A 348 10.73 -31.67 -26.19
CA TYR A 348 9.44 -31.24 -25.71
C TYR A 348 9.16 -31.83 -24.32
N TYR A 349 8.55 -31.07 -23.42
CA TYR A 349 7.48 -31.57 -22.57
C TYR A 349 6.51 -30.41 -22.25
N GLN A 350 5.28 -30.57 -22.74
CA GLN A 350 4.06 -30.08 -22.12
C GLN A 350 3.78 -30.96 -20.90
N TRP A 351 3.42 -30.37 -19.76
CA TRP A 351 2.09 -30.39 -19.12
C TRP A 351 2.12 -29.35 -18.01
#